data_AF-A0AAU6E3N7-F1
#
_entry.id   AF-A0AAU6E3N7-F1
#
_cell.length_a   1.000
_cell.length_b   1.000
_cell.length_c   1.000
_cell.angle_alpha   90.00
_cell.angle_beta   90.00
_cell.angle_gamma   90.00
#
_symmetry.space_group_name_H-M   'P 1'
#
loop_
_entity.id
_entity.type
_entity.pdbx_description
1 polymer ?
#
loop_
_entity_poly.entity_id
_entity_poly.type
_entity_poly.pdbx_seq_one_letter_code
_entity_poly.pdbx_strand_id
1 'polypeptide(L)'
;MNMPDRFDEEAEMQTQTTKTFQHARDEKPTTVARSGWNRSRIRPIAFWTTTFVIVFELVAGSVWNLLPIEWVEVQLRHLGYPHYFAYILTVWQAGAAVAIIAPRLPLIKEWAYAGAFFLWSSAVVSHLIVGDGPQTWGVPLVFGTCAIASWVLRPADRRLPATRLRRGRPANAGQNGAGLPETRPRAWVVPIGLLVVLYAVSFLTLPAAEAMTHGWAVENGWIDE
;
A
#
# COMPACT_ATOMS: atom_id res chain seq x y z
N MET A 1 -57.96 61.29 29.47
CA MET A 1 -57.71 59.87 29.80
C MET A 1 -57.42 59.19 28.48
N ASN A 2 -56.13 59.07 28.12
CA ASN A 2 -55.67 58.58 26.83
C ASN A 2 -55.40 57.08 26.98
N MET A 3 -56.18 56.22 26.33
CA MET A 3 -55.92 54.78 26.28
C MET A 3 -54.78 54.59 25.28
N PRO A 4 -53.60 54.06 25.69
CA PRO A 4 -52.56 53.72 24.74
C PRO A 4 -53.07 52.61 23.82
N ASP A 5 -52.73 52.77 22.55
CA ASP A 5 -53.29 52.02 21.43
C ASP A 5 -52.89 50.54 21.52
N ARG A 6 -53.88 49.65 21.61
CA ARG A 6 -53.69 48.18 21.74
C ARG A 6 -52.84 47.61 20.59
N PHE A 7 -52.78 48.32 19.46
CA PHE A 7 -52.01 47.93 18.30
C PHE A 7 -50.48 48.03 18.49
N ASP A 8 -50.00 48.89 19.39
CA ASP A 8 -48.56 49.04 19.63
C ASP A 8 -48.00 47.90 20.51
N GLU A 9 -48.78 47.42 21.48
CA GLU A 9 -48.38 46.27 22.34
C GLU A 9 -48.31 44.95 21.56
N GLU A 10 -49.21 44.71 20.60
CA GLU A 10 -49.18 43.49 19.77
C GLU A 10 -47.97 43.47 18.83
N ALA A 11 -47.57 44.63 18.31
CA ALA A 11 -46.39 44.78 17.45
C ALA A 11 -45.09 44.52 18.23
N GLU A 12 -44.95 45.04 19.45
CA GLU A 12 -43.78 44.78 20.29
C GLU A 12 -43.70 43.30 20.72
N MET A 13 -44.84 42.70 21.09
CA MET A 13 -44.90 41.29 21.51
C MET A 13 -44.55 40.33 20.37
N GLN A 14 -45.02 40.59 19.15
CA GLN A 14 -44.64 39.83 17.95
C GLN A 14 -43.13 39.97 17.66
N THR A 15 -42.60 41.19 17.81
CA THR A 15 -41.17 41.46 17.56
C THR A 15 -40.27 40.76 18.58
N GLN A 16 -40.68 40.69 19.85
CA GLN A 16 -39.94 40.01 20.89
C GLN A 16 -40.01 38.49 20.75
N THR A 17 -41.20 37.94 20.45
CA THR A 17 -41.40 36.50 20.19
C THR A 17 -40.57 36.02 19.00
N THR A 18 -40.47 36.85 17.96
CA THR A 18 -39.67 36.55 16.76
C THR A 18 -38.17 36.58 17.07
N LYS A 19 -37.70 37.56 17.86
CA LYS A 19 -36.29 37.65 18.30
C LYS A 19 -35.90 36.46 19.20
N THR A 20 -36.77 36.03 20.11
CA THR A 20 -36.50 34.87 20.99
C THR A 20 -36.45 33.56 20.19
N PHE A 21 -37.30 33.39 19.18
CA PHE A 21 -37.26 32.23 18.29
C PHE A 21 -36.03 32.19 17.37
N GLN A 22 -35.51 33.37 16.98
CA GLN A 22 -34.25 33.47 16.25
C GLN A 22 -33.04 33.14 17.14
N HIS A 23 -33.04 33.62 18.39
CA HIS A 23 -31.95 33.33 19.32
C HIS A 23 -31.82 31.83 19.64
N ALA A 24 -32.95 31.11 19.74
CA ALA A 24 -32.97 29.66 19.96
C ALA A 24 -32.57 28.82 18.72
N ARG A 25 -32.59 29.39 17.50
CA ARG A 25 -32.10 28.72 16.27
C ARG A 25 -30.60 28.87 16.04
N ASP A 26 -29.95 29.80 16.74
CA ASP A 26 -28.50 30.04 16.65
C ASP A 26 -27.67 29.16 17.59
N GLU A 27 -28.32 28.32 18.40
CA GLU A 27 -27.65 27.23 19.11
C GLU A 27 -27.22 26.15 18.11
N LYS A 28 -26.07 26.39 17.47
CA LYS A 28 -25.37 25.42 16.64
C LYS A 28 -25.22 24.12 17.42
N PRO A 29 -25.66 22.96 16.91
CA PRO A 29 -25.31 21.70 17.52
C PRO A 29 -23.79 21.61 17.55
N THR A 30 -23.23 21.44 18.75
CA THR A 30 -21.81 21.18 18.99
C THR A 30 -21.41 19.99 18.15
N THR A 31 -20.93 20.30 16.96
CA THR A 31 -20.50 19.33 15.99
C THR A 31 -19.22 18.77 16.57
N VAL A 32 -19.30 17.55 17.11
CA VAL A 32 -18.14 16.75 17.50
C VAL A 32 -17.12 16.89 16.39
N ALA A 33 -16.04 17.63 16.67
CA ALA A 33 -14.94 17.85 15.77
C ALA A 33 -14.26 16.49 15.55
N ARG A 34 -14.81 15.70 14.63
CA ARG A 34 -14.16 14.50 14.09
C ARG A 34 -12.81 14.96 13.56
N SER A 35 -11.74 14.42 14.14
CA SER A 35 -10.34 14.71 13.87
C SER A 35 -9.99 14.54 12.38
N GLY A 36 -10.32 15.56 11.59
CA GLY A 36 -10.05 15.62 10.15
C GLY A 36 -8.59 15.90 9.82
N TRP A 37 -7.74 16.17 10.82
CA TRP A 37 -6.36 16.63 10.59
C TRP A 37 -5.47 15.52 10.00
N ASN A 38 -5.59 14.26 10.42
CA ASN A 38 -4.50 13.29 10.19
C ASN A 38 -4.72 12.28 9.04
N ARG A 39 -5.91 12.18 8.44
CA ARG A 39 -6.19 11.16 7.42
C ARG A 39 -5.47 11.43 6.08
N SER A 40 -5.15 12.68 5.75
CA SER A 40 -4.50 13.07 4.49
C SER A 40 -3.00 12.80 4.47
N ARG A 41 -2.30 12.91 5.62
CA ARG A 41 -0.85 12.64 5.74
C ARG A 41 -0.53 11.20 6.16
N ILE A 42 -1.38 10.56 6.97
CA ILE A 42 -1.17 9.15 7.37
C ILE A 42 -1.30 8.21 6.17
N ARG A 43 -2.25 8.46 5.26
CA ARG A 43 -2.45 7.63 4.06
C ARG A 43 -1.20 7.49 3.18
N PRO A 44 -0.53 8.57 2.76
CA PRO A 44 0.69 8.46 1.97
C PRO A 44 1.84 7.86 2.77
N ILE A 45 1.99 8.18 4.06
CA ILE A 45 3.04 7.58 4.90
C ILE A 45 2.84 6.07 5.01
N ALA A 46 1.64 5.62 5.41
CA ALA A 46 1.31 4.21 5.52
C ALA A 46 1.45 3.48 4.18
N PHE A 47 1.06 4.12 3.07
CA PHE A 47 1.29 3.59 1.73
C PHE A 47 2.78 3.39 1.42
N TRP A 48 3.62 4.40 1.66
CA TRP A 48 5.06 4.32 1.41
C TRP A 48 5.75 3.31 2.33
N THR A 49 5.36 3.26 3.61
CA THR A 49 5.85 2.26 4.57
C THR A 49 5.49 0.85 4.10
N THR A 50 4.22 0.61 3.77
CA THR A 50 3.78 -0.74 3.36
C THR A 50 4.40 -1.14 2.01
N THR A 51 4.55 -0.18 1.08
CA THR A 51 5.25 -0.40 -0.19
C THR A 51 6.72 -0.75 0.04
N PHE A 52 7.40 -0.05 0.94
CA PHE A 52 8.80 -0.35 1.28
C PHE A 52 8.95 -1.75 1.86
N VAL A 53 8.07 -2.14 2.80
CA VAL A 53 8.08 -3.48 3.39
C VAL A 53 7.89 -4.57 2.34
N ILE A 54 6.92 -4.41 1.44
CA ILE A 54 6.66 -5.38 0.35
C ILE A 54 7.84 -5.49 -0.60
N VAL A 55 8.38 -4.36 -1.05
CA VAL A 55 9.53 -4.39 -1.97
C VAL A 55 10.74 -5.02 -1.29
N PHE A 56 11.00 -4.67 -0.03
CA PHE A 56 12.09 -5.27 0.73
C PHE A 56 11.92 -6.78 0.84
N GLU A 57 10.72 -7.27 1.16
CA GLU A 57 10.45 -8.71 1.22
C GLU A 57 10.65 -9.39 -0.13
N LEU A 58 10.15 -8.81 -1.23
CA LEU A 58 10.32 -9.37 -2.56
C LEU A 58 11.79 -9.42 -2.98
N VAL A 59 12.56 -8.37 -2.66
CA VAL A 59 14.00 -8.33 -2.91
C VAL A 59 14.72 -9.38 -2.08
N ALA A 60 14.45 -9.43 -0.76
CA ALA A 60 15.07 -10.39 0.14
C ALA A 60 14.75 -11.84 -0.25
N GLY A 61 13.48 -12.13 -0.54
CA GLY A 61 13.04 -13.42 -1.08
C GLY A 61 13.76 -13.79 -2.36
N SER A 62 13.95 -12.84 -3.29
CA SER A 62 14.68 -13.13 -4.53
C SER A 62 16.16 -13.46 -4.29
N VAL A 63 16.81 -12.83 -3.30
CA VAL A 63 18.19 -13.13 -2.93
C VAL A 63 18.28 -14.49 -2.24
N TRP A 64 17.40 -14.76 -1.28
CA TRP A 64 17.35 -16.02 -0.53
C TRP A 64 16.99 -17.22 -1.40
N ASN A 65 16.21 -17.04 -2.45
CA ASN A 65 15.90 -18.10 -3.40
C ASN A 65 17.01 -18.30 -4.46
N LEU A 66 17.82 -17.26 -4.73
CA LEU A 66 18.93 -17.33 -5.68
C LEU A 66 20.19 -17.95 -5.08
N LEU A 67 20.52 -17.53 -3.86
CA LEU A 67 21.57 -18.13 -3.06
C LEU A 67 20.95 -19.39 -2.43
N PRO A 68 21.44 -20.60 -2.69
CA PRO A 68 20.87 -21.83 -2.16
C PRO A 68 21.14 -21.92 -0.66
N ILE A 69 20.41 -21.12 0.11
CA ILE A 69 20.48 -21.11 1.57
C ILE A 69 19.81 -22.38 2.06
N GLU A 70 20.48 -23.06 2.99
CA GLU A 70 20.01 -24.31 3.58
C GLU A 70 18.56 -24.22 4.05
N TRP A 71 18.20 -23.11 4.68
CA TRP A 71 16.82 -22.80 5.09
C TRP A 71 15.79 -22.92 3.97
N VAL A 72 16.03 -22.28 2.81
CA VAL A 72 15.09 -22.30 1.68
C VAL A 72 15.00 -23.71 1.09
N GLU A 73 16.12 -24.43 1.02
CA GLU A 73 16.11 -25.81 0.55
C GLU A 73 15.34 -26.74 1.49
N VAL A 74 15.54 -26.60 2.80
CA VAL A 74 14.82 -27.37 3.82
C VAL A 74 13.33 -27.07 3.75
N GLN A 75 12.95 -25.80 3.63
CA GLN A 75 11.57 -25.36 3.47
C GLN A 75 10.93 -25.98 2.22
N LEU A 76 11.61 -25.91 1.06
CA LEU A 76 11.09 -26.47 -0.18
C LEU A 76 11.00 -27.99 -0.12
N ARG A 77 11.99 -28.67 0.46
CA ARG A 77 11.97 -30.13 0.68
C ARG A 77 10.81 -30.54 1.58
N HIS A 78 10.59 -29.83 2.69
CA HIS A 78 9.47 -30.04 3.60
C HIS A 78 8.12 -29.88 2.90
N LEU A 79 7.99 -28.87 2.03
CA LEU A 79 6.78 -28.62 1.25
C LEU A 79 6.63 -29.55 0.03
N GLY A 80 7.63 -30.39 -0.26
CA GLY A 80 7.65 -31.27 -1.44
C GLY A 80 7.89 -30.54 -2.76
N TYR A 81 8.36 -29.29 -2.73
CA TYR A 81 8.66 -28.53 -3.93
C TYR A 81 10.05 -28.86 -4.49
N PRO A 82 10.18 -28.98 -5.83
CA PRO A 82 11.47 -29.23 -6.47
C PRO A 82 12.35 -27.98 -6.43
N HIS A 83 13.67 -28.18 -6.35
CA HIS A 83 14.64 -27.09 -6.19
C HIS A 83 14.57 -26.02 -7.29
N TYR A 84 14.23 -26.40 -8.53
CA TYR A 84 14.09 -25.43 -9.62
C TYR A 84 12.97 -24.40 -9.38
N PHE A 85 12.02 -24.69 -8.49
CA PHE A 85 10.96 -23.76 -8.11
C PHE A 85 11.53 -22.50 -7.45
N ALA A 86 12.60 -22.63 -6.66
CA ALA A 86 13.31 -21.48 -6.08
C ALA A 86 13.79 -20.51 -7.16
N TYR A 87 14.45 -21.01 -8.20
CA TYR A 87 14.93 -20.17 -9.31
C TYR A 87 13.81 -19.46 -10.06
N ILE A 88 12.68 -20.15 -10.23
CA ILE A 88 11.48 -19.55 -10.83
C ILE A 88 10.98 -18.40 -9.93
N LEU A 89 10.86 -18.63 -8.62
CA LEU A 89 10.44 -17.62 -7.66
C LEU A 89 11.38 -16.41 -7.63
N THR A 90 12.69 -16.62 -7.72
CA THR A 90 13.69 -15.54 -7.81
C THR A 90 13.36 -14.57 -8.94
N VAL A 91 13.12 -15.09 -10.16
CA VAL A 91 12.83 -14.27 -11.33
C VAL A 91 11.53 -13.49 -11.15
N TRP A 92 10.49 -14.15 -10.62
CA TRP A 92 9.19 -13.51 -10.41
C TRP A 92 9.21 -12.44 -9.32
N GLN A 93 9.87 -12.71 -8.18
CA GLN A 93 9.99 -11.75 -7.09
C GLN A 93 10.82 -10.53 -7.49
N ALA A 94 11.95 -10.74 -8.18
CA ALA A 94 12.75 -9.65 -8.73
C ALA A 94 11.94 -8.81 -9.73
N GLY A 95 11.20 -9.48 -10.63
CA GLY A 95 10.30 -8.82 -11.58
C GLY A 95 9.21 -8.00 -10.88
N ALA A 96 8.60 -8.55 -9.83
CA ALA A 96 7.57 -7.87 -9.05
C ALA A 96 8.12 -6.64 -8.31
N ALA A 97 9.31 -6.74 -7.70
CA ALA A 97 9.97 -5.62 -7.03
C ALA A 97 10.25 -4.48 -8.02
N VAL A 98 10.81 -4.80 -9.19
CA VAL A 98 11.06 -3.82 -10.26
C VAL A 98 9.75 -3.19 -10.75
N ALA A 99 8.71 -3.99 -10.98
CA ALA A 99 7.40 -3.51 -11.43
C ALA A 99 6.73 -2.54 -10.45
N ILE A 100 6.78 -2.84 -9.14
CA ILE A 100 6.19 -2.00 -8.09
C ILE A 100 6.89 -0.64 -8.03
N ILE A 101 8.22 -0.65 -8.13
CA ILE A 101 9.06 0.54 -8.05
C ILE A 101 9.03 1.37 -9.34
N ALA A 102 8.89 0.74 -10.52
CA ALA A 102 8.96 1.41 -11.82
C ALA A 102 7.98 2.59 -11.94
N PRO A 103 8.41 3.79 -12.39
CA PRO A 103 7.50 4.91 -12.59
C PRO A 103 6.56 4.68 -13.79
N ARG A 104 5.29 5.12 -13.67
CA ARG A 104 4.30 5.25 -14.78
C ARG A 104 3.81 3.99 -15.50
N LEU A 105 3.97 2.79 -14.93
CA LEU A 105 3.40 1.56 -15.47
C LEU A 105 2.20 1.06 -14.63
N PRO A 106 0.99 1.65 -14.73
CA PRO A 106 -0.12 1.32 -13.86
C PRO A 106 -0.59 -0.13 -14.01
N LEU A 107 -0.66 -0.65 -15.25
CA LEU A 107 -1.11 -2.01 -15.52
C LEU A 107 -0.14 -3.06 -14.96
N ILE A 108 1.15 -2.92 -15.26
CA ILE A 108 2.19 -3.85 -14.80
C ILE A 108 2.26 -3.87 -13.26
N LYS A 109 1.99 -2.73 -12.60
CA LYS A 109 1.89 -2.69 -11.14
C LYS A 109 0.73 -3.53 -10.61
N GLU A 110 -0.44 -3.46 -11.24
CA GLU A 110 -1.59 -4.27 -10.84
C GLU A 110 -1.29 -5.76 -10.96
N TRP A 111 -0.62 -6.17 -12.04
CA TRP A 111 -0.14 -7.55 -12.22
C TRP A 111 0.92 -7.94 -11.18
N ALA A 112 1.83 -7.04 -10.80
CA ALA A 112 2.82 -7.32 -9.76
C ALA A 112 2.18 -7.54 -8.39
N TYR A 113 1.18 -6.73 -8.02
CA TYR A 113 0.41 -6.94 -6.78
C TYR A 113 -0.41 -8.23 -6.82
N ALA A 114 -1.02 -8.55 -7.96
CA ALA A 114 -1.73 -9.82 -8.13
C ALA A 114 -0.78 -11.02 -7.99
N GLY A 115 0.39 -10.96 -8.63
CA GLY A 115 1.43 -11.99 -8.50
C GLY A 115 1.91 -12.16 -7.07
N ALA A 116 2.14 -11.06 -6.34
CA ALA A 116 2.54 -11.10 -4.94
C ALA A 116 1.44 -11.73 -4.06
N PHE A 117 0.17 -11.39 -4.30
CA PHE A 117 -0.96 -12.04 -3.63
C PHE A 117 -1.01 -13.55 -3.87
N PHE A 118 -0.83 -14.00 -5.13
CA PHE A 118 -0.78 -15.43 -5.44
C PHE A 118 0.42 -16.13 -4.79
N LEU A 119 1.57 -15.47 -4.75
CA LEU A 119 2.76 -15.98 -4.08
C LEU A 119 2.48 -16.28 -2.60
N TRP A 120 2.06 -15.29 -1.82
CA TRP A 120 1.85 -15.51 -0.38
C TRP A 120 0.63 -16.38 -0.06
N SER A 121 -0.45 -16.29 -0.84
CA SER A 121 -1.60 -17.18 -0.66
C SER A 121 -1.23 -18.64 -0.92
N SER A 122 -0.43 -18.91 -1.96
CA SER A 122 0.06 -20.27 -2.24
C SER A 122 0.97 -20.80 -1.12
N ALA A 123 1.81 -19.95 -0.53
CA ALA A 123 2.65 -20.33 0.61
C ALA A 123 1.79 -20.71 1.84
N VAL A 124 0.78 -19.90 2.18
CA VAL A 124 -0.16 -20.21 3.27
C VAL A 124 -0.87 -21.55 3.02
N VAL A 125 -1.42 -21.76 1.82
CA VAL A 125 -2.11 -23.01 1.48
C VAL A 125 -1.17 -24.22 1.54
N SER A 126 0.08 -24.08 1.08
CA SER A 126 1.05 -25.17 1.09
C SER A 126 1.37 -25.61 2.53
N HIS A 127 1.63 -24.66 3.42
CA HIS A 127 1.87 -24.94 4.84
C HIS A 127 0.66 -25.56 5.54
N LEU A 128 -0.56 -25.11 5.19
CA LEU A 128 -1.79 -25.72 5.72
C LEU A 128 -1.98 -27.17 5.25
N ILE A 129 -1.59 -27.50 4.01
CA ILE A 129 -1.67 -28.87 3.46
C ILE A 129 -0.69 -29.80 4.16
N VAL A 130 0.53 -29.34 4.44
CA VAL A 130 1.56 -30.12 5.14
C VAL A 130 1.25 -30.24 6.65
N GLY A 131 0.38 -29.37 7.17
CA GLY A 131 -0.05 -29.39 8.58
C GLY A 131 0.85 -28.58 9.51
N ASP A 132 1.56 -27.58 8.97
CA ASP A 132 2.47 -26.74 9.75
C ASP A 132 1.73 -25.84 10.75
N GLY A 133 2.43 -25.53 11.84
CA GLY A 133 1.92 -24.65 12.89
C GLY A 133 1.66 -23.20 12.44
N PRO A 134 0.88 -22.44 13.22
CA PRO A 134 0.54 -21.05 12.92
C PRO A 134 1.73 -20.10 12.84
N GLN A 135 2.86 -20.43 13.46
CA GLN A 135 4.09 -19.65 13.30
C GLN A 135 4.59 -19.67 11.85
N THR A 136 4.45 -20.80 11.14
CA THR A 136 5.00 -20.98 9.79
C THR A 136 4.15 -20.31 8.72
N TRP A 137 2.83 -20.54 8.73
CA TRP A 137 1.92 -19.92 7.76
C TRP A 137 1.50 -18.49 8.14
N GLY A 138 1.69 -18.08 9.40
CA GLY A 138 1.39 -16.73 9.86
C GLY A 138 2.25 -15.66 9.18
N VAL A 139 3.53 -15.96 8.91
CA VAL A 139 4.47 -15.05 8.24
C VAL A 139 4.01 -14.68 6.82
N PRO A 140 3.79 -15.63 5.89
CA PRO A 140 3.29 -15.31 4.56
C PRO A 140 1.90 -14.67 4.60
N LEU A 141 1.04 -15.01 5.57
CA LEU A 141 -0.26 -14.37 5.74
C LEU A 141 -0.15 -12.88 6.07
N VAL A 142 0.78 -12.50 6.95
CA VAL A 142 1.04 -11.09 7.30
C VAL A 142 1.51 -10.34 6.07
N PHE A 143 2.47 -10.87 5.32
CA PHE A 143 2.96 -10.22 4.09
C PHE A 143 1.86 -10.10 3.01
N GLY A 144 1.06 -11.16 2.82
CA GLY A 144 -0.11 -11.12 1.94
C GLY A 144 -1.11 -10.04 2.35
N THR A 145 -1.40 -9.92 3.65
CA THR A 145 -2.29 -8.90 4.19
C THR A 145 -1.72 -7.49 4.01
N CYS A 146 -0.42 -7.31 4.26
CA CYS A 146 0.28 -6.06 3.99
C CYS A 146 0.22 -5.68 2.51
N ALA A 147 0.33 -6.64 1.60
CA ALA A 147 0.23 -6.38 0.17
C ALA A 147 -1.16 -5.95 -0.28
N ILE A 148 -2.20 -6.61 0.22
CA ILE A 148 -3.58 -6.19 0.00
C ILE A 148 -3.78 -4.79 0.60
N ALA A 149 -3.31 -4.55 1.82
CA ALA A 149 -3.40 -3.24 2.47
C ALA A 149 -2.68 -2.15 1.64
N SER A 150 -1.47 -2.40 1.16
CA SER A 150 -0.73 -1.48 0.28
C SER A 150 -1.49 -1.19 -1.01
N TRP A 151 -2.07 -2.22 -1.61
CA TRP A 151 -2.88 -2.09 -2.81
C TRP A 151 -4.14 -1.25 -2.57
N VAL A 152 -4.86 -1.49 -1.46
CA VAL A 152 -6.08 -0.74 -1.08
C VAL A 152 -5.75 0.71 -0.69
N LEU A 153 -4.63 0.94 0.00
CA LEU A 153 -4.22 2.27 0.45
C LEU A 153 -3.63 3.13 -0.67
N ARG A 154 -3.36 2.55 -1.84
CA ARG A 154 -2.83 3.26 -3.02
C ARG A 154 -3.72 4.47 -3.36
N PRO A 155 -3.19 5.70 -3.26
CA PRO A 155 -3.93 6.90 -3.65
C PRO A 155 -4.38 6.82 -5.12
N ALA A 156 -5.62 7.23 -5.38
CA ALA A 156 -6.28 7.13 -6.68
C ALA A 156 -5.62 7.97 -7.81
N ASP A 157 -4.60 8.78 -7.52
CA ASP A 157 -3.86 9.62 -8.48
C ASP A 157 -3.00 8.84 -9.50
N ARG A 158 -3.08 7.51 -9.50
CA ARG A 158 -2.45 6.64 -10.50
C ARG A 158 -3.41 5.60 -11.09
N ARG A 159 -4.72 5.83 -10.99
CA ARG A 159 -5.70 5.18 -11.87
C ARG A 159 -5.57 5.84 -13.25
N LEU A 160 -5.72 5.05 -14.32
CA LEU A 160 -5.67 5.51 -15.71
C LEU A 160 -6.29 6.90 -15.83
N PRO A 161 -5.71 7.84 -16.61
CA PRO A 161 -6.45 9.00 -17.05
C PRO A 161 -7.69 8.45 -17.74
N ALA A 162 -8.81 8.38 -16.99
CA ALA A 162 -10.10 8.03 -17.51
C ALA A 162 -10.25 8.93 -18.70
N THR A 163 -10.31 8.28 -19.86
CA THR A 163 -10.27 8.85 -21.19
C THR A 163 -11.02 10.18 -21.14
N ARG A 164 -10.29 11.30 -21.00
CA ARG A 164 -10.84 12.60 -21.36
C ARG A 164 -10.90 12.53 -22.87
N LEU A 165 -11.90 11.81 -23.37
CA LEU A 165 -12.38 11.91 -24.73
C LEU A 165 -12.65 13.39 -24.94
N ARG A 166 -11.63 14.06 -25.50
CA ARG A 166 -11.72 15.09 -26.52
C ARG A 166 -13.15 15.61 -26.72
N ARG A 167 -13.65 16.37 -25.76
CA ARG A 167 -14.86 17.19 -25.94
C ARG A 167 -14.42 18.63 -25.69
N GLY A 168 -14.19 19.34 -26.79
CA GLY A 168 -13.92 20.77 -26.82
C GLY A 168 -12.46 21.18 -26.81
N ARG A 169 -11.71 20.95 -27.90
CA ARG A 169 -10.59 21.85 -28.23
C ARG A 169 -11.08 22.78 -29.34
N PRO A 170 -11.40 24.06 -29.08
CA PRO A 170 -11.61 25.02 -30.14
C PRO A 170 -10.30 25.15 -30.93
N ALA A 171 -10.43 25.11 -32.26
CA ALA A 171 -9.33 25.31 -33.19
C ALA A 171 -8.92 26.79 -33.13
N ASN A 172 -8.05 27.14 -32.19
CA ASN A 172 -7.21 28.34 -32.20
C ASN A 172 -6.21 28.25 -31.03
N ALA A 173 -5.11 27.57 -31.28
CA ALA A 173 -3.88 27.71 -30.51
C ALA A 173 -2.72 27.51 -31.49
N GLY A 174 -2.35 28.62 -32.13
CA GLY A 174 -1.06 28.71 -32.79
C GLY A 174 0.06 28.51 -31.77
N GLN A 175 1.12 27.86 -32.24
CA GLN A 175 2.52 28.00 -31.81
C GLN A 175 2.74 28.17 -30.29
N ASN A 176 3.24 27.11 -29.65
CA ASN A 176 4.45 27.15 -28.80
C ASN A 176 4.73 25.76 -28.21
N GLY A 177 5.88 25.18 -28.59
CA GLY A 177 6.54 24.11 -27.83
C GLY A 177 5.92 22.72 -27.87
N ALA A 178 6.07 22.02 -28.99
CA ALA A 178 6.05 20.55 -28.96
C ALA A 178 7.34 20.05 -28.28
N GLY A 179 7.41 20.20 -26.96
CA GLY A 179 8.37 19.47 -26.15
C GLY A 179 8.02 17.98 -26.28
N LEU A 180 8.90 17.22 -26.93
CA LEU A 180 8.95 15.76 -26.77
C LEU A 180 8.82 15.48 -25.26
N PRO A 181 8.02 14.49 -24.81
CA PRO A 181 7.94 14.16 -23.39
C PRO A 181 9.34 13.79 -22.93
N GLU A 182 10.02 14.71 -22.22
CA GLU A 182 11.33 14.47 -21.65
C GLU A 182 11.22 13.24 -20.78
N THR A 183 11.73 12.11 -21.27
CA THR A 183 12.06 10.95 -20.44
C THR A 183 13.23 11.36 -19.57
N ARG A 184 12.99 12.18 -18.53
CA ARG A 184 14.03 12.61 -17.61
C ARG A 184 14.68 11.35 -17.02
N PRO A 185 15.95 11.03 -17.35
CA PRO A 185 16.64 9.83 -16.86
C PRO A 185 16.68 9.80 -15.32
N ARG A 186 16.60 10.99 -14.70
CA ARG A 186 16.53 11.20 -13.25
C ARG A 186 15.33 10.56 -12.56
N ALA A 187 14.24 10.24 -13.28
CA ALA A 187 13.07 9.58 -12.70
C ALA A 187 13.35 8.12 -12.28
N TRP A 188 14.40 7.50 -12.84
CA TRP A 188 14.80 6.12 -12.54
C TRP A 188 15.94 6.03 -11.52
N VAL A 189 16.67 7.12 -11.29
CA VAL A 189 17.85 7.12 -10.39
C VAL A 189 17.45 6.80 -8.95
N VAL A 190 16.40 7.45 -8.43
CA VAL A 190 15.89 7.20 -7.07
C VAL A 190 15.39 5.75 -6.91
N PRO A 191 14.52 5.22 -7.77
CA PRO A 191 14.05 3.84 -7.64
C PRO A 191 15.15 2.79 -7.83
N ILE A 192 16.08 3.00 -8.78
CA ILE A 192 17.23 2.10 -8.98
C ILE A 192 18.16 2.14 -7.78
N GLY A 193 18.51 3.35 -7.29
CA GLY A 193 19.34 3.50 -6.10
C GLY A 193 18.71 2.84 -4.87
N LEU A 194 17.40 2.98 -4.70
CA LEU A 194 16.66 2.29 -3.63
C LEU A 194 16.75 0.78 -3.78
N LEU A 195 16.52 0.22 -4.98
CA LEU A 195 16.66 -1.22 -5.23
C LEU A 195 18.07 -1.71 -4.90
N VAL A 196 19.11 -0.99 -5.35
CA VAL A 196 20.50 -1.35 -5.07
C VAL A 196 20.77 -1.35 -3.56
N VAL A 197 20.28 -0.34 -2.83
CA VAL A 197 20.40 -0.29 -1.37
C VAL A 197 19.66 -1.46 -0.72
N LEU A 198 18.45 -1.80 -1.17
CA LEU A 198 17.69 -2.92 -0.64
C LEU A 198 18.37 -4.27 -0.91
N TYR A 199 18.93 -4.46 -2.10
CA TYR A 199 19.73 -5.64 -2.42
C TYR A 199 21.00 -5.72 -1.55
N ALA A 200 21.70 -4.60 -1.35
CA ALA A 200 22.89 -4.55 -0.50
C ALA A 200 22.55 -4.83 0.97
N VAL A 201 21.46 -4.26 1.48
CA VAL A 201 20.97 -4.54 2.84
C VAL A 201 20.56 -6.00 2.97
N SER A 202 19.81 -6.54 2.00
CA SER A 202 19.40 -7.94 1.98
C SER A 202 20.62 -8.88 2.01
N PHE A 203 21.65 -8.58 1.21
CA PHE A 203 22.89 -9.34 1.20
C PHE A 203 23.62 -9.25 2.54
N LEU A 204 23.67 -8.07 3.16
CA LEU A 204 24.28 -7.88 4.48
C LEU A 204 23.51 -8.62 5.59
N THR A 205 22.19 -8.77 5.46
CA THR A 205 21.36 -9.50 6.42
C THR A 205 21.47 -11.02 6.31
N LEU A 206 22.12 -11.56 5.27
CA LEU A 206 22.21 -13.01 5.04
C LEU A 206 22.75 -13.80 6.24
N PRO A 207 23.91 -13.45 6.85
CA PRO A 207 24.47 -14.27 7.92
C PRO A 207 23.57 -14.30 9.17
N ALA A 208 22.91 -13.19 9.47
CA ALA A 208 21.97 -13.10 10.59
C ALA A 208 20.68 -13.89 10.31
N ALA A 209 20.19 -13.86 9.07
CA ALA A 209 19.03 -14.62 8.64
C ALA A 209 19.32 -16.14 8.68
N GLU A 210 20.49 -16.58 8.21
CA GLU A 210 20.92 -17.98 8.26
C GLU A 210 21.00 -18.49 9.71
N ALA A 211 21.64 -17.75 10.61
CA ALA A 211 21.75 -18.14 12.02
C ALA A 211 20.37 -18.28 12.70
N MET A 212 19.45 -17.35 12.42
CA MET A 212 18.10 -17.37 12.98
C MET A 212 17.26 -18.53 12.41
N THR A 213 17.34 -18.74 11.10
CA THR A 213 16.54 -19.76 10.40
C THR A 213 17.04 -21.18 10.65
N HIS A 214 18.34 -21.39 10.80
CA HIS A 214 18.89 -22.68 11.21
C HIS A 214 18.34 -23.11 12.58
N GLY A 215 18.39 -22.22 13.58
CA GLY A 215 17.83 -22.51 14.90
C GLY A 215 16.32 -22.80 14.87
N TRP A 216 15.57 -22.03 14.07
CA TRP A 216 14.14 -22.24 13.90
C TRP A 216 13.83 -23.56 13.17
N ALA A 217 14.64 -23.96 12.19
CA ALA A 217 14.48 -25.21 11.47
C ALA A 217 14.75 -26.44 12.36
N VAL A 218 15.76 -26.35 13.23
CA VAL A 218 16.04 -27.37 14.27
C VAL A 218 14.88 -27.45 15.27
N GLU A 219 14.36 -26.32 15.74
CA GLU A 219 13.21 -26.28 16.67
C GLU A 219 11.95 -26.93 16.07
N ASN A 220 11.74 -26.80 14.76
CA ASN A 220 10.62 -27.44 14.05
C ASN A 220 10.92 -28.88 13.61
N GLY A 221 12.11 -29.41 13.89
CA GLY A 221 12.49 -30.79 13.60
C GLY A 221 12.67 -31.08 12.10
N TRP A 222 13.03 -30.07 11.31
CA TRP A 222 13.23 -30.23 9.85
C TRP A 222 14.68 -30.52 9.47
N ILE A 223 15.61 -30.31 10.40
CA ILE A 223 17.04 -30.58 10.27
C ILE A 223 17.49 -31.25 11.57
N ASP A 224 18.30 -32.30 11.47
CA ASP A 224 18.98 -32.91 12.61
C ASP A 224 20.25 -32.09 12.96
N GLU A 225 20.60 -31.97 14.25
CA GLU A 225 21.80 -31.24 14.75
C GLU A 225 23.14 -31.75 14.19
#